data_AF-A0A527RC63-F1
#
_entry.id   AF-A0A527RC63-F1
#
_cell.length_a   1.000
_cell.length_b   1.000
_cell.length_c   1.000
_cell.angle_alpha   90.00
_cell.angle_beta   90.00
_cell.angle_gamma   90.00
#
_symmetry.space_group_name_H-M   'P 1'
#
loop_
_entity.id
_entity.type
_entity.pdbx_description
1 polymer ?
#
loop_
_entity_poly.entity_id
_entity_poly.type
_entity_poly.pdbx_seq_one_letter_code
_entity_poly.pdbx_strand_id
1 'polypeptide(L)'
;MMAFSIRKEQGPAFALELARLSALVADMEAIGRGLAPEELVEGEAPLLDRWILGRLPVPCLVGLSTGHPRLPGENRPIGTSDVWLISEDRSWARTLSRWYRLGRPAGHDDLHS
;
A
#
# COMPACT_ATOMS: atom_id res chain seq x y z
N MET A 1 -2.96 -2.22 -5.40
CA MET A 1 -1.82 -3.13 -5.14
C MET A 1 -1.05 -3.38 -6.42
N MET A 2 0.27 -3.17 -6.38
CA MET A 2 1.21 -3.42 -7.47
C MET A 2 2.06 -4.65 -7.19
N ALA A 3 2.32 -5.45 -8.23
CA ALA A 3 3.28 -6.55 -8.15
C ALA A 3 4.71 -6.01 -8.24
N PHE A 4 5.64 -6.61 -7.50
CA PHE A 4 7.07 -6.33 -7.62
C PHE A 4 7.91 -7.61 -7.63
N SER A 5 9.03 -7.60 -8.36
CA SER A 5 9.97 -8.70 -8.37
C SER A 5 11.02 -8.54 -7.27
N ILE A 6 11.36 -9.59 -6.53
CA ILE A 6 12.38 -9.51 -5.46
C ILE A 6 13.81 -9.54 -6.04
N ARG A 7 14.01 -10.18 -7.20
CA ARG A 7 15.35 -10.45 -7.76
C ARG A 7 15.60 -9.84 -9.14
N LYS A 8 14.64 -9.10 -9.70
CA LYS A 8 14.71 -8.55 -11.06
C LYS A 8 14.26 -7.08 -11.09
N GLU A 9 14.47 -6.45 -12.24
CA GLU A 9 13.95 -5.12 -12.55
C GLU A 9 12.42 -5.08 -12.53
N GLN A 10 11.87 -3.92 -12.17
CA GLN A 10 10.43 -3.72 -12.07
C GLN A 10 9.84 -3.26 -13.40
N GLY A 11 8.60 -3.67 -13.67
CA GLY A 11 7.88 -3.23 -14.86
C GLY A 11 7.54 -1.73 -14.84
N PRO A 12 7.12 -1.16 -15.99
CA PRO A 12 6.84 0.28 -16.12
C PRO A 12 5.73 0.78 -15.18
N ALA A 13 4.75 -0.07 -14.87
CA ALA A 13 3.67 0.28 -13.95
C ALA A 13 4.18 0.54 -12.51
N PHE A 14 5.20 -0.20 -12.06
CA PHE A 14 5.85 0.05 -10.77
C PHE A 14 6.55 1.42 -10.76
N ALA A 15 7.28 1.74 -11.83
CA ALA A 15 7.98 3.02 -11.94
C ALA A 15 7.00 4.20 -11.95
N LEU A 16 5.88 4.08 -12.66
CA LEU A 16 4.81 5.08 -12.67
C LEU A 16 4.24 5.32 -11.26
N GLU A 17 3.94 4.24 -10.54
CA GLU A 17 3.38 4.35 -9.20
C GLU A 17 4.38 4.89 -8.18
N LEU A 18 5.65 4.50 -8.29
CA LEU A 18 6.72 5.07 -7.48
C LEU A 18 6.83 6.58 -7.72
N ALA A 19 6.82 7.04 -8.97
CA ALA A 19 6.86 8.46 -9.28
C ALA A 19 5.66 9.21 -8.69
N ARG A 20 4.45 8.66 -8.85
CA ARG A 20 3.20 9.23 -8.29
C ARG A 20 3.25 9.37 -6.78
N LEU A 21 3.69 8.33 -6.06
CA LEU A 21 3.80 8.36 -4.60
C LEU A 21 4.93 9.26 -4.12
N SER A 22 6.04 9.32 -4.86
CA SER A 22 7.15 10.23 -4.53
C SER A 22 6.75 11.69 -4.67
N ALA A 23 6.01 12.04 -5.72
CA ALA A 23 5.46 13.38 -5.91
C ALA A 23 4.51 13.76 -4.75
N LEU A 24 3.58 12.86 -4.38
CA LEU A 24 2.69 13.09 -3.24
C LEU A 24 3.46 13.34 -1.93
N VAL A 25 4.51 12.55 -1.67
CA VAL A 25 5.36 12.76 -0.47
C VAL A 25 6.06 14.12 -0.55
N ALA A 26 6.61 14.50 -1.71
CA ALA A 26 7.27 15.78 -1.90
C ALA A 26 6.33 16.97 -1.64
N ASP A 27 5.07 16.88 -2.11
CA ASP A 27 4.04 17.89 -1.85
C ASP A 27 3.72 17.98 -0.35
N MET A 28 3.55 16.83 0.32
CA MET A 28 3.29 16.79 1.77
C MET A 28 4.45 17.41 2.57
N GLU A 29 5.69 17.14 2.18
CA GLU A 29 6.87 17.74 2.80
C GLU A 29 6.94 19.25 2.54
N ALA A 30 6.60 19.72 1.35
CA ALA A 30 6.58 21.14 1.00
C ALA A 30 5.52 21.90 1.82
N ILE A 31 4.31 21.36 1.92
CA ILE A 31 3.26 21.90 2.79
C ILE A 31 3.72 21.90 4.25
N GLY A 32 4.38 20.83 4.70
CA GLY A 32 4.96 20.76 6.04
C GLY A 32 6.03 21.82 6.33
N ARG A 33 6.69 22.35 5.28
CA ARG A 33 7.61 23.50 5.36
C ARG A 33 6.91 24.86 5.23
N GLY A 34 5.61 24.89 4.98
CA GLY A 34 4.79 26.10 4.91
C GLY A 34 4.54 26.64 3.50
N LEU A 35 4.86 25.90 2.43
CA LEU A 35 4.48 26.29 1.07
C LEU A 35 2.96 26.17 0.90
N ALA A 36 2.36 27.14 0.23
CA ALA A 36 0.94 27.11 -0.10
C ALA A 36 0.67 26.19 -1.31
N PRO A 37 -0.49 25.52 -1.40
CA PRO A 37 -0.81 24.67 -2.55
C PRO A 37 -0.72 25.39 -3.90
N GLU A 38 -1.03 26.69 -3.94
CA GLU A 38 -0.92 27.55 -5.13
C GLU A 38 0.51 27.65 -5.68
N GLU A 39 1.52 27.45 -4.83
CA GLU A 39 2.94 27.45 -5.22
C GLU A 39 3.41 26.07 -5.73
N LEU A 40 2.65 25.01 -5.47
CA LEU A 40 2.97 23.63 -5.85
C LEU A 40 2.28 23.18 -7.13
N VAL A 41 1.18 23.85 -7.51
CA VAL A 41 0.41 23.52 -8.71
C VAL A 41 1.09 24.09 -9.95
N GLU A 42 1.39 23.21 -10.90
CA GLU A 42 1.74 23.62 -12.25
C GLU A 42 0.47 23.93 -13.06
N GLY A 43 0.30 25.18 -13.48
CA GLY A 43 -0.84 25.62 -14.28
C GLY A 43 -2.12 25.84 -13.47
N GLU A 44 -3.29 25.72 -14.12
CA GLU A 44 -4.58 25.90 -13.46
C GLU A 44 -5.06 24.59 -12.80
N ALA A 45 -5.19 24.60 -11.47
CA ALA A 45 -5.79 23.48 -10.75
C ALA A 45 -7.28 23.32 -11.12
N PRO A 46 -7.79 22.09 -11.30
CA PRO A 46 -9.21 21.87 -11.55
C PRO A 46 -10.07 22.27 -10.35
N LEU A 47 -11.15 23.02 -10.59
CA LEU A 47 -12.15 23.36 -9.58
C LEU A 47 -13.08 22.15 -9.32
N LEU A 48 -13.01 21.58 -8.12
CA LEU A 48 -13.97 20.57 -7.65
C LEU A 48 -15.08 21.22 -6.81
N ASP A 49 -16.20 21.54 -7.46
CA ASP A 49 -17.36 22.19 -6.82
C ASP A 49 -18.36 21.18 -6.19
N ARG A 50 -19.11 21.61 -5.16
CA ARG A 50 -20.13 20.83 -4.43
C ARG A 50 -19.64 19.45 -3.97
N TRP A 51 -18.39 19.38 -3.54
CA TRP A 51 -17.79 18.14 -3.10
C TRP A 51 -18.38 17.66 -1.76
N ILE A 52 -18.42 16.33 -1.61
CA ILE A 52 -18.68 15.64 -0.35
C ILE A 52 -17.54 14.66 -0.07
N LEU A 53 -17.27 14.40 1.21
CA LEU A 53 -16.27 13.41 1.58
C LEU A 53 -16.80 12.00 1.33
N GLY A 54 -16.31 11.35 0.28
CA GLY A 54 -16.56 9.93 0.00
C GLY A 54 -15.60 9.00 0.75
N ARG A 55 -15.97 7.72 0.84
CA ARG A 55 -15.09 6.64 1.31
C ARG A 55 -15.08 5.53 0.25
N LEU A 56 -13.89 5.13 -0.17
CA LEU A 56 -13.71 4.00 -1.09
C LEU A 56 -13.20 2.78 -0.31
N PRO A 57 -13.69 1.56 -0.60
CA PRO A 57 -13.07 0.34 -0.09
C PRO A 57 -11.68 0.21 -0.71
N VAL A 58 -10.71 -0.21 0.11
CA VAL A 58 -9.32 -0.42 -0.31
C VAL A 58 -8.94 -1.89 -0.21
N PRO A 59 -8.03 -2.40 -1.06
CA PRO A 59 -7.51 -3.75 -0.92
C PRO A 59 -6.85 -3.97 0.44
N CYS A 60 -7.23 -5.02 1.16
CA CYS A 60 -6.58 -5.41 2.41
C CYS A 60 -6.30 -6.91 2.43
N LEU A 61 -5.33 -7.33 3.24
CA LEU A 61 -5.12 -8.75 3.54
C LEU A 61 -5.91 -9.10 4.81
N VAL A 62 -6.54 -10.28 4.78
CA VAL A 62 -7.23 -10.86 5.93
C VAL A 62 -6.66 -12.25 6.17
N GLY A 63 -6.33 -12.55 7.41
CA GLY A 63 -5.71 -13.84 7.75
C GLY A 63 -5.25 -13.90 9.21
N LEU A 64 -4.36 -14.85 9.47
CA LEU A 64 -3.79 -15.10 10.80
C LEU A 64 -2.37 -14.55 10.86
N SER A 65 -2.07 -13.76 11.89
CA SER A 65 -0.79 -13.10 12.09
C SER A 65 -0.06 -13.65 13.30
N THR A 66 1.25 -13.84 13.15
CA THR A 66 2.16 -14.28 14.21
C THR A 66 3.33 -13.31 14.30
N GLY A 67 3.75 -12.97 15.53
CA GLY A 67 4.87 -12.06 15.76
C GLY A 67 4.55 -10.57 15.52
N HIS A 68 3.28 -10.19 15.53
CA HIS A 68 2.88 -8.80 15.32
C HIS A 68 3.23 -7.93 16.55
N PRO A 69 3.98 -6.83 16.39
CA PRO A 69 4.55 -6.08 17.53
C PRO A 69 3.51 -5.42 18.43
N ARG A 70 2.29 -5.18 17.91
CA ARG A 70 1.17 -4.61 18.68
C ARG A 70 0.05 -5.61 18.99
N LEU A 71 0.15 -6.84 18.48
CA LEU A 71 -0.85 -7.89 18.65
C LEU A 71 -0.10 -9.18 19.01
N PRO A 72 0.41 -9.26 20.25
CA PRO A 72 1.25 -10.37 20.67
C PRO A 72 0.49 -11.70 20.60
N GLY A 73 1.24 -12.79 20.41
CA GLY A 73 0.72 -14.14 20.24
C GLY A 73 0.88 -14.67 18.81
N GLU A 74 0.31 -15.85 18.60
CA GLU A 74 0.37 -16.58 17.34
C GLU A 74 -1.03 -16.73 16.72
N ASN A 75 -1.08 -16.84 15.40
CA ASN A 75 -2.30 -17.08 14.63
C ASN A 75 -3.46 -16.15 14.99
N ARG A 76 -3.17 -14.87 15.22
CA ARG A 76 -4.18 -13.87 15.58
C ARG A 76 -4.97 -13.44 14.33
N PRO A 77 -6.31 -13.54 14.32
CA PRO A 77 -7.09 -13.07 13.18
C PRO A 77 -6.97 -11.54 13.06
N ILE A 78 -6.60 -11.08 11.87
CA ILE A 78 -6.45 -9.65 11.56
C ILE A 78 -6.99 -9.31 10.17
N GLY A 79 -7.37 -8.05 10.01
CA GLY A 79 -7.40 -7.36 8.72
C GLY A 79 -6.28 -6.30 8.70
N THR A 80 -5.57 -6.18 7.59
CA THR A 80 -4.51 -5.16 7.44
C THR A 80 -5.07 -3.82 7.00
N SER A 81 -4.21 -2.79 7.03
CA SER A 81 -4.44 -1.58 6.24
C SER A 81 -4.28 -1.85 4.73
N ASP A 82 -4.53 -0.83 3.91
CA ASP A 82 -4.43 -0.87 2.45
C ASP A 82 -3.15 -1.53 1.93
N VAL A 83 -3.25 -2.38 0.92
CA VAL A 83 -2.13 -3.13 0.34
C VAL A 83 -1.60 -2.42 -0.91
N TRP A 84 -0.35 -2.01 -0.81
CA TRP A 84 0.34 -1.24 -1.84
C TRP A 84 1.19 -2.11 -2.74
N LEU A 85 2.00 -3.01 -2.16
CA LEU A 85 2.91 -3.87 -2.91
C LEU A 85 2.70 -5.34 -2.54
N ILE A 86 2.82 -6.23 -3.51
CA ILE A 86 2.93 -7.68 -3.30
C ILE A 86 4.04 -8.24 -4.18
N SER A 87 4.84 -9.15 -3.66
CA SER A 87 5.86 -9.78 -4.48
C SER A 87 5.23 -10.72 -5.50
N GLU A 88 5.84 -10.87 -6.68
CA GLU A 88 5.36 -11.77 -7.74
C GLU A 88 5.22 -13.21 -7.26
N ASP A 89 6.15 -13.66 -6.42
CA ASP A 89 6.14 -15.00 -5.79
C ASP A 89 5.16 -15.10 -4.60
N ARG A 90 4.43 -14.02 -4.29
CA ARG A 90 3.46 -13.91 -3.18
C ARG A 90 4.04 -14.25 -1.81
N SER A 91 5.34 -14.06 -1.60
CA SER A 91 6.00 -14.29 -0.31
C SER A 91 6.06 -13.04 0.58
N TRP A 92 5.82 -11.85 0.03
CA TRP A 92 5.83 -10.58 0.76
C TRP A 92 4.73 -9.63 0.32
N ALA A 93 4.25 -8.82 1.26
CA ALA A 93 3.39 -7.67 0.96
C ALA A 93 3.76 -6.44 1.80
N ARG A 94 3.66 -5.25 1.18
CA ARG A 94 3.68 -3.96 1.85
C ARG A 94 2.25 -3.44 1.94
N THR A 95 1.76 -3.33 3.17
CA THR A 95 0.54 -2.57 3.49
C THR A 95 0.90 -1.09 3.69
N LEU A 96 -0.06 -0.19 3.97
CA LEU A 96 0.26 1.19 4.34
C LEU A 96 1.09 1.23 5.63
N SER A 97 0.75 0.36 6.59
CA SER A 97 1.36 0.39 7.93
C SER A 97 2.60 -0.50 8.12
N ARG A 98 2.67 -1.66 7.46
CA ARG A 98 3.71 -2.68 7.72
C ARG A 98 4.06 -3.54 6.50
N TRP A 99 5.23 -4.17 6.57
CA TRP A 99 5.56 -5.34 5.77
C TRP A 99 5.02 -6.62 6.43
N TYR A 100 4.54 -7.55 5.61
CA TYR A 100 4.17 -8.90 6.01
C TYR A 100 4.91 -9.92 5.14
N ARG A 101 5.46 -10.95 5.79
CA ARG A 101 5.77 -12.21 5.14
C ARG A 101 4.47 -12.97 4.94
N LEU A 102 4.20 -13.40 3.72
CA LEU A 102 3.00 -14.15 3.39
C LEU A 102 3.28 -15.64 3.49
N GLY A 103 2.41 -16.34 4.22
CA GLY A 103 2.36 -17.79 4.22
C GLY A 103 1.48 -18.31 3.07
N ARG A 104 0.89 -19.48 3.29
CA ARG A 104 -0.05 -20.07 2.32
C ARG A 104 -1.34 -19.23 2.22
N PRO A 105 -1.90 -19.03 1.01
CA PRO A 105 -3.21 -18.41 0.86
C PRO A 105 -4.32 -19.21 1.54
N ALA A 106 -5.37 -18.52 2.00
CA ALA A 106 -6.57 -19.18 2.53
C ALA A 106 -7.20 -20.07 1.46
N GLY A 107 -7.69 -21.26 1.87
CA GLY A 107 -8.27 -22.25 0.96
C GLY A 107 -7.25 -23.13 0.21
N HIS A 108 -5.95 -22.95 0.46
CA HIS A 108 -4.94 -23.91 0.02
C HIS A 108 -4.77 -24.99 1.09
N ASP A 109 -5.60 -26.04 1.06
CA ASP A 109 -5.40 -27.24 1.90
C ASP A 109 -4.09 -27.93 1.50
N ASP A 110 -3.33 -28.42 2.49
CA ASP A 110 -2.22 -29.34 2.25
C ASP A 110 -2.79 -30.71 1.86
N LEU A 111 -3.18 -30.86 0.59
CA LEU A 111 -3.51 -32.16 0.01
C LEU A 111 -2.25 -33.00 -0.24
N HIS A 112 -1.28 -33.04 0.68
CA HIS A 112 -0.18 -34.01 0.66
C HIS A 112 0.30 -34.27 2.10
N SER A 113 -0.38 -35.20 2.77
CA SER A 113 0.25 -36.10 3.76
C SER A 113 0.84 -37.30 3.03
#